data_AF-A0A8J7FA21-F1
#
_entry.id   AF-A0A8J7FA21-F1
#
_cell.length_a   1.000
_cell.length_b   1.000
_cell.length_c   1.000
_cell.angle_alpha   90.00
_cell.angle_beta   90.00
_cell.angle_gamma   90.00
#
_symmetry.space_group_name_H-M   'P 1'
#
loop_
_entity.id
_entity.type
_entity.pdbx_description
1 polymer ?
#
loop_
_entity_poly.entity_id
_entity_poly.type
_entity_poly.pdbx_seq_one_letter_code
_entity_poly.pdbx_strand_id
1 'polypeptide(L)'
;MCDGFSLDEALSEGKYATDLALSLSSSAHLSMSSLLAEIVEHAKYVPLSIPNPETPVLLIIAEGITTLSAKSLHTQPIKLNLCIASHTGKTVRDWESAVLEDTWSLAGTSSLVSDCCENAVYWIDLPDQWEIVSYNGHGTPFKALTCPNVPVLKHLAFGSFNEKVPDSLEAFDPVHLLYAQDWAHESLPPLIKSGFSGLKGYRDE
;
A
#
# COMPACT_ATOMS: atom_id res chain seq x y z
N MET A 1 27.56 14.10 -40.00
CA MET A 1 26.57 13.14 -40.51
C MET A 1 25.67 12.84 -39.33
N CYS A 2 24.41 13.26 -39.39
CA CYS A 2 23.43 12.85 -38.39
C CYS A 2 22.89 11.53 -38.89
N ASP A 3 23.20 10.43 -38.20
CA ASP A 3 22.60 9.12 -38.49
C ASP A 3 21.09 9.27 -38.28
N GLY A 4 20.36 9.32 -39.40
CA GLY A 4 18.91 9.44 -39.39
C GLY A 4 18.33 8.09 -38.99
N PHE A 5 17.66 8.06 -37.84
CA PHE A 5 16.86 6.93 -37.38
C PHE A 5 15.91 6.49 -38.52
N SER A 6 16.01 5.24 -38.96
CA SER A 6 15.18 4.75 -40.05
C SER A 6 13.74 4.52 -39.59
N LEU A 7 12.79 4.59 -40.52
CA LEU A 7 11.37 4.37 -40.22
C LEU A 7 11.13 2.96 -39.64
N ASP A 8 11.87 1.95 -40.10
CA ASP A 8 11.74 0.57 -39.62
C ASP A 8 12.26 0.43 -38.18
N GLU A 9 13.34 1.13 -37.81
CA GLU A 9 13.84 1.19 -36.43
C GLU A 9 12.82 1.88 -35.51
N ALA A 10 12.24 3.01 -35.95
CA ALA A 10 11.21 3.71 -35.20
C ALA A 10 9.94 2.86 -34.98
N LEU A 11 9.51 2.10 -36.01
CA LEU A 11 8.37 1.20 -35.92
C LEU A 11 8.66 -0.01 -34.99
N SER A 12 9.87 -0.55 -35.05
CA SER A 12 10.30 -1.65 -34.17
C SER A 12 10.35 -1.21 -32.71
N GLU A 13 10.93 -0.04 -32.43
CA GLU A 13 10.98 0.54 -31.08
C GLU A 13 9.57 0.85 -30.56
N GLY A 14 8.72 1.46 -31.39
CA GLY A 14 7.32 1.75 -31.04
C GLY A 14 6.51 0.49 -30.73
N LYS A 15 6.70 -0.60 -31.50
CA LYS A 15 6.09 -1.90 -31.23
C LYS A 15 6.58 -2.47 -29.89
N TYR A 16 7.89 -2.47 -29.66
CA TYR A 16 8.48 -2.98 -28.41
C TYR A 16 7.95 -2.22 -27.19
N ALA A 17 7.93 -0.89 -27.24
CA ALA A 17 7.41 -0.06 -26.15
C ALA A 17 5.92 -0.33 -25.88
N THR A 18 5.13 -0.54 -26.95
CA THR A 18 3.70 -0.87 -26.83
C THR A 18 3.48 -2.24 -26.19
N ASP A 19 4.19 -3.27 -26.66
CA ASP A 19 4.09 -4.64 -26.11
C ASP A 19 4.49 -4.67 -24.63
N LEU A 20 5.55 -3.94 -24.27
CA LEU A 20 6.00 -3.79 -22.89
C LEU A 20 4.95 -3.09 -22.03
N ALA A 21 4.39 -1.96 -22.49
CA ALA A 21 3.35 -1.24 -21.75
C ALA A 21 2.10 -2.10 -21.50
N LEU A 22 1.68 -2.88 -22.51
CA LEU A 22 0.55 -3.81 -22.39
C LEU A 22 0.85 -4.93 -21.39
N SER A 23 2.06 -5.50 -21.42
CA SER A 23 2.50 -6.52 -20.46
C SER A 23 2.50 -5.99 -19.02
N LEU A 24 3.08 -4.81 -18.80
CA LEU A 24 3.14 -4.17 -17.49
C LEU A 24 1.74 -3.86 -16.95
N SER A 25 0.86 -3.32 -17.81
CA SER A 25 -0.54 -3.06 -17.44
C SER A 25 -1.28 -4.33 -17.05
N SER A 26 -1.15 -5.41 -17.84
CA SER A 26 -1.76 -6.71 -17.53
C SER A 26 -1.24 -7.25 -16.19
N SER A 27 0.06 -7.15 -15.92
CA SER A 27 0.66 -7.62 -14.67
C SER A 27 0.17 -6.81 -13.47
N ALA A 28 0.06 -5.48 -13.60
CA ALA A 28 -0.46 -4.62 -12.55
C ALA A 28 -1.92 -4.94 -12.20
N HIS A 29 -2.76 -5.19 -13.22
CA HIS A 29 -4.16 -5.58 -12.99
C HIS A 29 -4.28 -6.93 -12.26
N LEU A 30 -3.45 -7.92 -12.61
CA LEU A 30 -3.43 -9.21 -11.91
C LEU A 30 -2.99 -9.06 -10.44
N SER A 31 -1.92 -8.29 -10.19
CA SER A 31 -1.47 -8.01 -8.82
C SER A 31 -2.52 -7.25 -8.00
N MET A 32 -3.19 -6.26 -8.58
CA MET A 32 -4.28 -5.53 -7.93
C MET A 32 -5.47 -6.45 -7.62
N SER A 33 -5.85 -7.32 -8.56
CA SER A 33 -6.91 -8.30 -8.34
C SER A 33 -6.57 -9.26 -7.20
N SER A 34 -5.31 -9.68 -7.11
CA SER A 34 -4.83 -10.59 -6.06
C SER A 34 -4.82 -9.88 -4.71
N LEU A 35 -4.33 -8.63 -4.67
CA LEU A 35 -4.36 -7.78 -3.49
C LEU A 35 -5.78 -7.60 -2.94
N LEU A 36 -6.75 -7.26 -3.79
CA LEU A 36 -8.14 -7.09 -3.38
C LEU A 36 -8.75 -8.37 -2.82
N ALA A 37 -8.48 -9.52 -3.43
CA ALA A 37 -8.95 -10.81 -2.92
C ALA A 37 -8.40 -11.10 -1.52
N GLU A 38 -7.12 -10.86 -1.30
CA GLU A 38 -6.46 -11.09 0.00
C GLU A 38 -6.95 -10.09 1.05
N ILE A 39 -7.25 -8.84 0.68
CA ILE A 39 -7.86 -7.86 1.60
C ILE A 39 -9.21 -8.36 2.08
N VAL A 40 -10.06 -8.83 1.17
CA VAL A 40 -11.40 -9.34 1.51
C VAL A 40 -11.33 -10.57 2.42
N GLU A 41 -10.36 -11.45 2.19
CA GLU A 41 -10.23 -12.70 2.94
C GLU A 41 -9.55 -12.53 4.30
N HIS A 42 -8.54 -11.66 4.40
CA HIS A 42 -7.62 -11.63 5.55
C HIS A 42 -7.62 -10.32 6.33
N ALA A 43 -8.09 -9.21 5.76
CA ALA A 43 -8.13 -7.94 6.47
C ALA A 43 -9.35 -7.84 7.38
N LYS A 44 -9.24 -7.05 8.46
CA LYS A 44 -10.32 -6.81 9.41
C LYS A 44 -11.12 -5.60 8.99
N TYR A 45 -12.43 -5.77 8.81
CA TYR A 45 -13.33 -4.70 8.41
C TYR A 45 -13.63 -3.77 9.61
N VAL A 46 -13.34 -2.47 9.46
CA VAL A 46 -13.34 -1.48 10.56
C VAL A 46 -14.70 -1.41 11.30
N PRO A 47 -15.86 -1.40 10.62
CA PRO A 47 -17.15 -1.40 11.32
C PRO A 47 -17.41 -2.60 12.23
N LEU A 48 -16.73 -3.73 12.01
CA LEU A 48 -16.88 -4.95 12.81
C LEU A 48 -15.81 -5.10 13.89
N SER A 49 -14.61 -4.57 13.64
CA SER A 49 -13.48 -4.68 14.54
C SER A 49 -12.57 -3.48 14.35
N ILE A 50 -12.31 -2.76 15.44
CA ILE A 50 -11.29 -1.71 15.49
C ILE A 50 -10.03 -2.26 16.18
N PRO A 51 -8.83 -1.82 15.77
CA PRO A 51 -7.61 -2.17 16.48
C PRO A 51 -7.59 -1.52 17.87
N ASN A 52 -6.71 -2.02 18.74
CA ASN A 52 -6.45 -1.33 20.00
C ASN A 52 -5.98 0.10 19.73
N PRO A 53 -6.45 1.10 20.50
CA PRO A 53 -6.01 2.48 20.33
C PRO A 53 -4.48 2.58 20.37
N GLU A 54 -3.95 3.51 19.57
CA GLU A 54 -2.51 3.80 19.48
C GLU A 54 -1.64 2.64 18.93
N THR A 55 -2.23 1.49 18.59
CA THR A 55 -1.51 0.39 17.95
C THR A 55 -1.38 0.67 16.45
N PRO A 56 -0.16 0.71 15.89
CA PRO A 56 0.04 0.95 14.47
C PRO A 56 -0.40 -0.26 13.64
N VAL A 57 -1.17 0.01 12.60
CA VAL A 57 -1.72 -0.98 11.65
C VAL A 57 -1.53 -0.48 10.23
N LEU A 58 -1.60 -1.39 9.26
CA LEU A 58 -1.84 -1.02 7.87
C LEU A 58 -3.32 -0.68 7.73
N LEU A 59 -3.65 0.59 7.51
CA LEU A 59 -4.99 1.06 7.17
C LEU A 59 -5.16 1.03 5.65
N ILE A 60 -6.31 0.49 5.22
CA ILE A 60 -6.66 0.28 3.82
C ILE A 60 -8.02 0.91 3.58
N ILE A 61 -8.07 1.91 2.71
CA ILE A 61 -9.31 2.60 2.33
C ILE A 61 -9.54 2.38 0.85
N ALA A 62 -10.61 1.66 0.51
CA ALA A 62 -11.09 1.56 -0.86
C ALA A 62 -12.14 2.65 -1.10
N GLU A 63 -11.73 3.70 -1.82
CA GLU A 63 -12.52 4.92 -1.98
C GLU A 63 -13.77 4.70 -2.81
N GLY A 64 -14.92 5.18 -2.31
CA GLY A 64 -16.19 5.13 -3.04
C GLY A 64 -16.73 3.71 -3.30
N ILE A 65 -16.19 2.69 -2.60
CA ILE A 65 -16.65 1.31 -2.69
C ILE A 65 -17.58 1.02 -1.51
N THR A 66 -18.87 0.99 -1.80
CA THR A 66 -19.92 0.60 -0.86
C THR A 66 -20.88 -0.36 -1.57
N THR A 67 -21.76 -1.02 -0.82
CA THR A 67 -22.78 -1.92 -1.39
C THR A 67 -23.65 -1.24 -2.46
N LEU A 68 -23.78 0.09 -2.41
CA LEU A 68 -24.54 0.91 -3.37
C LEU A 68 -23.77 1.22 -4.66
N SER A 69 -22.44 1.24 -4.64
CA SER A 69 -21.61 1.58 -5.80
C SER A 69 -21.17 0.39 -6.64
N ALA A 70 -21.50 -0.85 -6.24
CA ALA A 70 -21.17 -2.08 -6.98
C ALA A 70 -21.62 -2.06 -8.45
N LYS A 71 -22.73 -1.36 -8.76
CA LYS A 71 -23.23 -1.20 -10.13
C LYS A 71 -22.32 -0.34 -11.01
N SER A 72 -21.50 0.53 -10.42
CA SER A 72 -20.64 1.49 -11.12
C SER A 72 -19.17 1.04 -11.20
N LEU A 73 -18.82 -0.14 -10.65
CA LEU A 73 -17.45 -0.68 -10.64
C LEU A 73 -16.85 -0.84 -12.05
N HIS A 74 -17.67 -1.00 -13.09
CA HIS A 74 -17.22 -1.11 -14.48
C HIS A 74 -16.85 0.25 -15.11
N THR A 75 -17.16 1.37 -14.44
CA THR A 75 -16.98 2.72 -14.98
C THR A 75 -15.85 3.50 -14.31
N GLN A 76 -15.41 3.07 -13.13
CA GLN A 76 -14.37 3.77 -12.36
C GLN A 76 -13.34 2.78 -11.82
N PRO A 77 -12.04 3.08 -11.93
CA PRO A 77 -11.01 2.25 -11.34
C PRO A 77 -11.12 2.30 -9.80
N ILE A 78 -10.88 1.16 -9.17
CA ILE A 78 -10.77 1.07 -7.72
C ILE A 78 -9.54 1.87 -7.27
N LYS A 79 -9.75 2.81 -6.37
CA LYS A 79 -8.67 3.57 -5.71
C LYS A 79 -8.48 3.01 -4.32
N LEU A 80 -7.25 2.56 -4.05
CA LEU A 80 -6.84 2.13 -2.72
C LEU A 80 -5.91 3.18 -2.13
N ASN A 81 -6.24 3.65 -0.94
CA ASN A 81 -5.37 4.45 -0.11
C ASN A 81 -4.80 3.54 1.00
N LEU A 82 -3.47 3.41 1.03
CA LEU A 82 -2.74 2.53 1.93
C LEU A 82 -1.82 3.37 2.79
N CYS A 83 -1.97 3.29 4.11
CA CYS A 83 -1.11 4.03 5.03
C CYS A 83 -0.91 3.29 6.34
N ILE A 84 0.18 3.58 7.03
CA ILE A 84 0.37 3.14 8.41
C ILE A 84 -0.30 4.16 9.32
N ALA A 85 -1.23 3.69 10.14
CA ALA A 85 -2.04 4.54 11.00
C ALA A 85 -2.36 3.83 12.33
N SER A 86 -2.68 4.63 13.35
CA SER A 86 -3.19 4.14 14.63
C SER A 86 -4.57 4.71 14.88
N HIS A 87 -5.52 3.88 15.30
CA HIS A 87 -6.84 4.37 15.70
C HIS A 87 -6.72 5.24 16.96
N THR A 88 -7.37 6.40 17.00
CA THR A 88 -7.24 7.34 18.13
C THR A 88 -8.24 7.05 19.27
N GLY A 89 -9.03 5.98 19.17
CA GLY A 89 -10.18 5.70 20.04
C GLY A 89 -11.40 6.58 19.79
N LYS A 90 -11.32 7.54 18.86
CA LYS A 90 -12.45 8.44 18.53
C LYS A 90 -13.26 7.85 17.40
N THR A 91 -14.53 7.61 17.70
CA THR A 91 -15.47 6.94 16.81
C THR A 91 -16.81 7.67 16.86
N VAL A 92 -17.40 7.95 15.70
CA VAL A 92 -18.78 8.43 15.59
C VAL A 92 -19.59 7.35 14.88
N ARG A 93 -20.64 6.88 15.53
CA ARG A 93 -21.56 5.84 15.02
C ARG A 93 -22.98 6.36 15.19
N ASP A 94 -23.51 6.97 14.15
CA ASP A 94 -24.90 7.42 14.10
C ASP A 94 -25.63 6.68 12.96
N TRP A 95 -26.51 5.76 13.35
CA TRP A 95 -27.28 4.95 12.41
C TRP A 95 -28.46 5.71 11.80
N GLU A 96 -28.96 6.75 12.48
CA GLU A 96 -30.07 7.56 11.97
C GLU A 96 -29.61 8.49 10.86
N SER A 97 -28.42 9.07 11.00
CA SER A 97 -27.80 9.92 9.99
C SER A 97 -26.90 9.18 9.00
N ALA A 98 -26.75 7.86 9.14
CA ALA A 98 -25.83 7.02 8.36
C ALA A 98 -24.39 7.56 8.38
N VAL A 99 -23.85 7.80 9.57
CA VAL A 99 -22.47 8.26 9.81
C VAL A 99 -21.69 7.19 10.55
N LEU A 100 -20.61 6.71 9.93
CA LEU A 100 -19.70 5.72 10.51
C LEU A 100 -18.26 6.19 10.37
N GLU A 101 -17.89 7.19 11.18
CA GLU A 101 -16.57 7.83 11.11
C GLU A 101 -15.61 7.31 12.18
N ASP A 102 -14.35 7.12 11.77
CA ASP A 102 -13.22 6.78 12.63
C ASP A 102 -12.09 7.78 12.44
N THR A 103 -11.50 8.23 13.55
CA THR A 103 -10.30 9.08 13.49
C THR A 103 -9.04 8.24 13.65
N TRP A 104 -8.10 8.47 12.76
CA TRP A 104 -6.81 7.80 12.69
C TRP A 104 -5.70 8.83 12.84
N SER A 105 -4.70 8.50 13.66
CA SER A 105 -3.43 9.22 13.66
C SER A 105 -2.57 8.59 12.57
N LEU A 106 -2.20 9.40 11.59
CA LEU A 106 -1.12 9.06 10.69
C LEU A 106 0.20 9.37 11.39
N ALA A 107 1.25 8.74 10.91
CA ALA A 107 2.58 9.10 11.34
C ALA A 107 2.92 10.55 10.94
N GLY A 108 3.60 11.29 11.83
CA GLY A 108 4.00 12.68 11.56
C GLY A 108 2.94 13.75 11.86
N THR A 109 2.11 13.57 12.91
CA THR A 109 1.13 14.56 13.47
C THR A 109 -0.13 14.84 12.66
N SER A 110 -0.32 14.20 11.51
CA SER A 110 -1.55 14.35 10.72
C SER A 110 -2.65 13.39 11.20
N SER A 111 -3.91 13.83 11.09
CA SER A 111 -5.08 13.01 11.38
C SER A 111 -5.89 12.76 10.11
N LEU A 112 -6.37 11.54 9.96
CA LEU A 112 -7.26 11.12 8.89
C LEU A 112 -8.61 10.74 9.50
N VAL A 113 -9.70 11.19 8.91
CA VAL A 113 -11.04 10.71 9.25
C VAL A 113 -11.49 9.82 8.11
N SER A 114 -11.86 8.57 8.43
CA SER A 114 -12.44 7.64 7.46
C SER A 114 -13.92 7.50 7.71
N ASP A 115 -14.74 7.63 6.67
CA ASP A 115 -16.17 7.29 6.73
C ASP A 115 -16.43 5.93 6.06
N CYS A 116 -16.88 4.96 6.87
CA CYS A 116 -17.22 3.62 6.41
C CYS A 116 -18.58 3.55 5.69
N CYS A 117 -19.37 4.62 5.71
CA CYS A 117 -20.59 4.73 4.89
C CYS A 117 -20.27 5.08 3.43
N GLU A 118 -19.13 5.74 3.18
CA GLU A 118 -18.67 6.12 1.84
C GLU A 118 -17.59 5.20 1.28
N ASN A 119 -16.79 4.58 2.15
CA ASN A 119 -15.61 3.82 1.76
C ASN A 119 -15.61 2.42 2.40
N ALA A 120 -14.97 1.45 1.74
CA ALA A 120 -14.67 0.17 2.37
C ALA A 120 -13.34 0.29 3.12
N VAL A 121 -13.40 0.30 4.46
CA VAL A 121 -12.25 0.53 5.32
C VAL A 121 -11.85 -0.76 6.03
N TYR A 122 -10.59 -1.15 5.86
CA TYR A 122 -10.00 -2.35 6.44
C TYR A 122 -8.70 -2.04 7.16
N TRP A 123 -8.27 -2.94 8.05
CA TRP A 123 -6.96 -2.87 8.68
C TRP A 123 -6.31 -4.24 8.85
N ILE A 124 -4.98 -4.23 8.94
CA ILE A 124 -4.13 -5.42 9.12
C ILE A 124 -3.04 -5.12 10.15
N ASP A 125 -2.72 -6.09 11.00
CA ASP A 125 -1.59 -6.02 11.92
C ASP A 125 -0.28 -5.89 11.14
N LEU A 126 0.62 -5.02 11.58
CA LEU A 126 1.97 -4.94 10.99
C LEU A 126 2.80 -6.15 11.46
N PRO A 127 3.67 -6.69 10.60
CA PRO A 127 4.53 -7.80 10.95
C PRO A 127 5.68 -7.35 11.84
N ASP A 128 6.15 -8.26 12.69
CA ASP A 128 7.34 -8.04 13.52
C ASP A 128 8.64 -8.04 12.70
N GLN A 129 8.56 -8.55 11.47
CA GLN A 129 9.69 -8.91 10.62
C GLN A 129 9.43 -8.49 9.18
N TRP A 130 10.36 -7.71 8.64
CA TRP A 130 10.33 -7.22 7.27
C TRP A 130 11.50 -7.79 6.47
N GLU A 131 11.26 -8.03 5.19
CA GLU A 131 12.26 -8.42 4.21
C GLU A 131 12.53 -7.27 3.24
N ILE A 132 13.75 -7.21 2.71
CA ILE A 132 14.14 -6.21 1.72
C ILE A 132 13.89 -6.76 0.32
N VAL A 133 13.24 -5.96 -0.52
CA VAL A 133 13.10 -6.21 -1.96
C VAL A 133 13.68 -5.05 -2.74
N SER A 134 14.29 -5.36 -3.87
CA SER A 134 14.92 -4.37 -4.74
C SER A 134 14.09 -4.20 -6.00
N TYR A 135 13.70 -2.96 -6.29
CA TYR A 135 13.11 -2.58 -7.56
C TYR A 135 14.23 -2.43 -8.60
N ASN A 136 14.19 -3.30 -9.61
CA ASN A 136 15.10 -3.33 -10.75
C ASN A 136 14.38 -3.04 -12.08
N GLY A 137 13.15 -2.51 -12.01
CA GLY A 137 12.39 -2.09 -13.18
C GLY A 137 12.95 -0.84 -13.86
N HIS A 138 12.14 -0.19 -14.69
CA HIS A 138 12.57 1.03 -15.38
C HIS A 138 12.73 2.20 -14.38
N GLY A 139 13.93 2.79 -14.36
CA GLY A 139 14.25 3.96 -13.52
C GLY A 139 15.53 3.75 -12.69
N THR A 140 15.69 4.58 -11.66
CA THR A 140 16.76 4.41 -10.67
C THR A 140 16.39 3.25 -9.74
N PRO A 141 17.25 2.22 -9.59
CA PRO A 141 16.99 1.15 -8.64
C PRO A 141 16.84 1.70 -7.22
N PHE A 142 15.89 1.15 -6.48
CA PHE A 142 15.67 1.45 -5.08
C PHE A 142 15.27 0.19 -4.33
N LYS A 143 15.36 0.23 -3.01
CA LYS A 143 14.95 -0.84 -2.12
C LYS A 143 13.69 -0.46 -1.38
N ALA A 144 12.91 -1.47 -1.02
CA ALA A 144 11.70 -1.36 -0.24
C ALA A 144 11.59 -2.51 0.76
N LEU A 145 10.62 -2.39 1.67
CA LEU A 145 10.29 -3.44 2.63
C LEU A 145 9.06 -4.22 2.19
N THR A 146 9.03 -5.53 2.40
CA THR A 146 7.86 -6.36 2.19
C THR A 146 7.78 -7.46 3.25
N CYS A 147 6.69 -8.21 3.26
CA CYS A 147 6.54 -9.38 4.12
C CYS A 147 5.85 -10.50 3.31
N PRO A 148 6.62 -11.40 2.67
CA PRO A 148 6.06 -12.37 1.72
C PRO A 148 5.20 -13.45 2.40
N ASN A 149 5.37 -13.65 3.70
CA ASN A 149 4.63 -14.65 4.48
C ASN A 149 3.32 -14.12 5.06
N VAL A 150 3.01 -12.83 4.89
CA VAL A 150 1.77 -12.23 5.40
C VAL A 150 0.85 -11.94 4.21
N PRO A 151 -0.40 -12.47 4.23
CA PRO A 151 -1.43 -12.11 3.26
C PRO A 151 -1.56 -10.59 3.11
N VAL A 152 -1.96 -10.12 1.93
CA VAL A 152 -1.94 -8.69 1.55
C VAL A 152 -0.54 -8.09 1.44
N LEU A 153 0.30 -8.18 2.48
CA LEU A 153 1.64 -7.57 2.52
C LEU A 153 2.60 -8.16 1.49
N LYS A 154 2.44 -9.44 1.13
CA LYS A 154 3.19 -10.09 0.05
C LYS A 154 3.02 -9.42 -1.32
N HIS A 155 2.00 -8.58 -1.48
CA HIS A 155 1.73 -7.82 -2.70
C HIS A 155 2.21 -6.36 -2.62
N LEU A 156 2.79 -5.95 -1.50
CA LEU A 156 3.13 -4.55 -1.24
C LEU A 156 4.62 -4.39 -0.93
N ALA A 157 5.16 -3.27 -1.39
CA ALA A 157 6.50 -2.79 -1.08
C ALA A 157 6.40 -1.43 -0.40
N PHE A 158 6.90 -1.34 0.82
CA PHE A 158 6.83 -0.18 1.67
C PHE A 158 8.13 0.60 1.57
N GLY A 159 7.99 1.83 1.07
CA GLY A 159 9.00 2.88 1.02
C GLY A 159 10.13 2.62 0.06
N SER A 160 10.75 3.71 -0.31
CA SER A 160 11.83 3.73 -1.27
C SER A 160 13.09 4.28 -0.60
N PHE A 161 14.13 3.47 -0.54
CA PHE A 161 15.43 3.88 -0.02
C PHE A 161 16.57 3.31 -0.88
N ASN A 162 17.67 4.06 -1.01
CA ASN A 162 18.79 3.67 -1.87
C ASN A 162 19.87 2.88 -1.11
N GLU A 163 20.17 3.26 0.14
CA GLU A 163 21.32 2.69 0.89
C GLU A 163 20.97 2.23 2.30
N LYS A 164 20.26 3.06 3.07
CA LYS A 164 19.91 2.76 4.46
C LYS A 164 18.42 2.54 4.61
N VAL A 165 18.06 1.45 5.28
CA VAL A 165 16.69 1.20 5.69
C VAL A 165 16.28 2.33 6.65
N PRO A 166 15.08 2.93 6.49
CA PRO A 166 14.58 3.93 7.42
C PRO A 166 14.53 3.40 8.85
N ASP A 167 14.88 4.24 9.82
CA ASP A 167 14.85 3.90 11.24
C ASP A 167 13.43 3.76 11.80
N SER A 168 12.40 4.22 11.06
CA SER A 168 11.00 4.13 11.43
C SER A 168 10.10 3.84 10.23
N LEU A 169 9.05 3.03 10.44
CA LEU A 169 7.98 2.80 9.46
C LEU A 169 6.97 3.95 9.34
N GLU A 170 7.17 5.00 10.13
CA GLU A 170 6.29 6.17 10.20
C GLU A 170 6.37 7.10 8.97
N ALA A 171 7.13 6.76 7.94
CA ALA A 171 7.25 7.58 6.73
C ALA A 171 7.14 6.76 5.44
N PHE A 172 6.34 5.68 5.45
CA PHE A 172 6.17 4.82 4.27
C PHE A 172 5.19 5.40 3.25
N ASP A 173 5.56 6.55 2.69
CA ASP A 173 5.12 7.03 1.39
C ASP A 173 6.37 7.04 0.47
N PRO A 174 6.40 6.25 -0.63
CA PRO A 174 5.29 5.54 -1.25
C PRO A 174 5.12 4.07 -0.82
N VAL A 175 3.87 3.58 -0.91
CA VAL A 175 3.55 2.14 -0.94
C VAL A 175 3.40 1.72 -2.40
N HIS A 176 4.18 0.73 -2.82
CA HIS A 176 4.21 0.21 -4.18
C HIS A 176 3.56 -1.16 -4.28
N LEU A 177 2.92 -1.43 -5.42
CA LEU A 177 2.41 -2.77 -5.74
C LEU A 177 3.56 -3.65 -6.26
N LEU A 178 3.73 -4.83 -5.68
CA LEU A 178 4.64 -5.85 -6.18
C LEU A 178 3.99 -6.57 -7.36
N TYR A 179 4.52 -6.35 -8.57
CA TYR A 179 4.20 -7.13 -9.75
C TYR A 179 5.49 -7.66 -10.37
N ALA A 180 5.44 -8.93 -10.79
CA ALA A 180 6.60 -9.85 -10.80
C ALA A 180 7.78 -9.45 -11.71
N GLN A 181 7.62 -8.46 -12.58
CA GLN A 181 8.61 -8.12 -13.60
C GLN A 181 9.70 -7.18 -13.08
N ASP A 182 9.41 -6.41 -12.04
CA ASP A 182 10.25 -5.29 -11.62
C ASP A 182 10.96 -5.50 -10.27
N TRP A 183 10.66 -6.58 -9.54
CA TRP A 183 11.11 -6.77 -8.16
C TRP A 183 11.92 -8.04 -7.99
N ALA A 184 13.08 -7.94 -7.31
CA ALA A 184 13.92 -9.06 -6.93
C ALA A 184 14.05 -9.16 -5.40
N HIS A 185 13.97 -10.38 -4.87
CA HIS A 185 14.27 -10.67 -3.47
C HIS A 185 15.79 -10.73 -3.27
N GLU A 186 16.32 -10.01 -2.28
CA GLU A 186 17.71 -10.15 -1.86
C GLU A 186 17.83 -11.23 -0.76
N SER A 187 18.72 -12.21 -0.92
CA SER A 187 19.03 -13.21 0.11
C SER A 187 19.76 -12.57 1.31
N LEU A 188 19.20 -12.70 2.51
CA LEU A 188 19.36 -11.86 3.72
C LEU A 188 20.58 -12.13 4.63
N PRO A 189 21.07 -11.13 5.39
CA PRO A 189 21.41 -11.26 6.82
C PRO A 189 20.17 -10.97 7.72
N PRO A 190 20.12 -11.44 8.98
CA PRO A 190 18.88 -11.57 9.74
C PRO A 190 18.18 -10.25 10.09
N LEU A 191 16.92 -10.16 9.65
CA LEU A 191 15.72 -9.58 10.25
C LEU A 191 15.86 -8.34 11.15
N ILE A 192 15.39 -7.21 10.61
CA ILE A 192 15.00 -6.03 11.39
C ILE A 192 13.78 -6.44 12.23
N LYS A 193 13.99 -6.60 13.54
CA LYS A 193 12.89 -6.68 14.49
C LYS A 193 12.19 -5.33 14.50
N SER A 194 10.88 -5.33 14.42
CA SER A 194 10.01 -4.18 14.63
C SER A 194 10.40 -3.47 15.93
N GLY A 195 11.22 -2.42 15.85
CA GLY A 195 11.70 -1.63 16.99
C GLY A 195 10.60 -0.72 17.58
N PHE A 196 9.34 -1.15 17.59
CA PHE A 196 8.20 -0.37 18.07
C PHE A 196 8.06 -0.48 19.58
N SER A 197 9.04 0.07 20.28
CA SER A 197 8.90 0.49 21.67
C SER A 197 9.24 1.98 21.74
N GLY A 198 8.37 2.82 21.16
CA GLY A 198 8.74 4.21 20.86
C GLY A 198 7.69 5.29 21.10
N LEU A 199 6.45 4.99 21.48
CA LEU A 199 5.55 5.99 22.09
C LEU A 199 5.70 5.95 23.62
N LYS A 200 6.89 6.31 24.10
CA LYS A 200 7.08 6.71 25.50
C LYS A 200 7.85 8.01 25.56
N GLY A 201 7.09 9.07 25.84
CA GLY A 201 7.57 10.23 26.59
C GLY A 201 8.52 11.16 25.87
N TYR A 202 7.96 12.18 25.24
CA TYR A 202 8.50 13.54 25.42
C TYR A 202 7.41 14.39 26.08
N ARG A 203 7.30 14.22 27.40
CA ARG A 203 6.82 15.24 28.32
C ARG A 203 8.02 15.63 29.18
N ASP A 204 8.23 16.94 29.24
CA ASP A 204 8.96 17.73 30.23
C ASP A 204 10.45 17.41 30.43
N GLU A 205 11.31 18.24 29.82
CA GLU A 205 12.11 19.28 30.50
C GLU A 205 12.78 20.23 29.49
#